data_AF-A0A060QML3-F1
#
_entry.id   AF-A0A060QML3-F1
#
_cell.length_a   1.000
_cell.length_b   1.000
_cell.length_c   1.000
_cell.angle_alpha   90.00
_cell.angle_beta   90.00
_cell.angle_gamma   90.00
#
_symmetry.space_group_name_H-M   'P 1'
#
loop_
_entity.id
_entity.type
_entity.pdbx_description
1 polymer ?
#
loop_
_entity_poly.entity_id
_entity_poly.type
_entity_poly.pdbx_seq_one_letter_code
_entity_poly.pdbx_strand_id
1 'polypeptide(L)'
;LRLGHNNIGTEHILLGLIREGEGIAAKALVALGLSLEKIQDEVESLIGRGQEQPTNPAYTPRAKKVIELSMDEARKLGHTYVGTEHILLGLIREGEGVAARVLNNLGISLNKARQQVLQLLGSSEVTSSSSGADNHANTPTLDSLARDLTAIAREGNLDPVIGRSKEIERVIQVLSRRTK
;
A
#
# COMPACT_ATOMS: atom_id res chain seq x y z
N LEU A 1 -14.65 -9.66 20.95
CA LEU A 1 -13.21 -9.97 20.99
C LEU A 1 -13.05 -11.38 21.57
N ARG A 2 -12.51 -12.33 20.79
CA ARG A 2 -12.44 -13.76 21.22
C ARG A 2 -11.56 -13.97 22.46
N LEU A 3 -10.60 -13.06 22.67
CA LEU A 3 -9.65 -13.09 23.78
C LEU A 3 -10.16 -12.45 25.08
N GLY A 4 -11.39 -11.90 25.11
CA GLY A 4 -11.96 -11.31 26.33
C GLY A 4 -11.28 -9.99 26.79
N HIS A 5 -10.52 -9.32 25.92
CA HIS A 5 -9.87 -8.06 26.26
C HIS A 5 -10.84 -6.87 26.22
N ASN A 6 -10.70 -5.95 27.17
CA ASN A 6 -11.60 -4.79 27.32
C ASN A 6 -11.37 -3.69 26.26
N ASN A 7 -10.16 -3.63 25.68
CA ASN A 7 -9.78 -2.63 24.68
C ASN A 7 -9.16 -3.28 23.44
N ILE A 8 -9.30 -2.62 22.29
CA ILE A 8 -8.72 -3.04 21.01
C ILE A 8 -7.33 -2.41 20.87
N GLY A 9 -6.30 -3.21 21.11
CA GLY A 9 -4.88 -2.88 20.90
C GLY A 9 -4.36 -3.17 19.49
N THR A 10 -3.05 -2.99 19.30
CA THR A 10 -2.38 -3.23 18.01
C THR A 10 -2.37 -4.72 17.66
N GLU A 11 -2.32 -5.60 18.67
CA GLU A 11 -2.42 -7.05 18.53
C GLU A 11 -3.74 -7.50 17.90
N HIS A 12 -4.84 -6.82 18.22
CA HIS A 12 -6.15 -7.13 17.67
C HIS A 12 -6.27 -6.68 16.22
N ILE A 13 -5.62 -5.57 15.86
CA ILE A 13 -5.51 -5.14 14.47
C ILE A 13 -4.71 -6.19 13.67
N LEU A 14 -3.56 -6.64 14.19
CA LEU A 14 -2.76 -7.68 13.54
C LEU A 14 -3.54 -8.99 13.35
N LEU A 15 -4.24 -9.45 14.39
CA LEU A 15 -5.13 -10.62 14.31
C LEU A 15 -6.28 -10.42 13.32
N GLY A 16 -6.83 -9.21 13.24
CA GLY A 16 -7.86 -8.86 12.27
C GLY A 16 -7.36 -8.98 10.83
N LEU A 17 -6.18 -8.43 10.54
CA LEU A 17 -5.56 -8.47 9.22
C LEU A 17 -5.30 -9.90 8.74
N ILE A 18 -4.77 -10.78 9.61
CA ILE A 18 -4.51 -12.16 9.20
C ILE A 18 -5.79 -12.99 9.11
N ARG A 19 -6.82 -12.68 9.91
CA ARG A 19 -8.11 -13.38 9.90
C ARG A 19 -8.95 -13.08 8.65
N GLU A 20 -8.79 -11.89 8.08
CA GLU A 20 -9.42 -11.55 6.80
C GLU A 20 -8.99 -12.52 5.69
N GLY A 21 -7.72 -12.96 5.69
CA GLY A 21 -7.20 -14.04 4.85
C GLY A 21 -6.96 -13.67 3.37
N GLU A 22 -7.79 -12.81 2.78
CA GLU A 22 -7.74 -12.50 1.34
C GLU A 22 -6.94 -11.23 1.00
N GLY A 23 -6.82 -10.30 1.97
CA GLY A 23 -6.14 -9.02 1.80
C GLY A 23 -4.64 -9.13 1.53
N ILE A 24 -4.05 -8.07 0.95
CA ILE A 24 -2.61 -7.99 0.67
C ILE A 24 -1.81 -8.12 1.97
N ALA A 25 -2.29 -7.53 3.07
CA ALA A 25 -1.66 -7.71 4.39
C ALA A 25 -1.66 -9.17 4.85
N ALA A 26 -2.78 -9.88 4.71
CA ALA A 26 -2.87 -11.29 5.07
C ALA A 26 -1.88 -12.12 4.26
N LYS A 27 -1.84 -11.92 2.94
CA LYS A 27 -0.91 -12.59 2.03
C LYS A 27 0.55 -12.29 2.38
N ALA A 28 0.88 -11.06 2.76
CA ALA A 28 2.22 -10.69 3.19
C ALA A 28 2.62 -11.43 4.48
N LEU A 29 1.74 -11.51 5.47
CA LEU A 29 2.00 -12.24 6.72
C LEU A 29 2.16 -13.76 6.47
N VAL A 30 1.30 -14.34 5.64
CA VAL A 30 1.39 -15.76 5.26
C VAL A 30 2.69 -16.05 4.51
N ALA A 31 3.13 -15.16 3.60
CA ALA A 31 4.40 -15.28 2.89
C ALA A 31 5.62 -15.24 3.84
N LEU A 32 5.49 -14.59 5.00
CA LEU A 32 6.52 -14.58 6.05
C LEU A 32 6.46 -15.81 6.96
N GLY A 33 5.55 -16.75 6.70
CA GLY A 33 5.38 -17.98 7.48
C GLY A 33 4.55 -17.83 8.76
N LEU A 34 3.83 -16.71 8.89
CA LEU A 34 2.91 -16.46 9.99
C LEU A 34 1.55 -17.07 9.66
N SER A 35 1.05 -17.92 10.56
CA SER A 35 -0.33 -18.40 10.53
C SER A 35 -1.13 -17.70 11.64
N LEU A 36 -2.46 -17.68 11.48
CA LEU A 36 -3.38 -17.14 12.48
C LEU A 36 -3.12 -17.78 13.86
N GLU A 37 -2.91 -19.09 13.88
CA GLU A 37 -2.64 -19.88 15.08
C GLU A 37 -1.37 -19.40 15.79
N LYS A 38 -0.24 -19.26 15.08
CA LYS A 38 1.02 -18.80 15.68
C LYS A 38 0.92 -17.41 16.29
N ILE A 39 0.25 -16.47 15.58
CA ILE A 39 0.06 -15.11 16.11
C ILE A 39 -0.87 -15.14 17.32
N GLN A 40 -1.94 -15.94 17.27
CA GLN A 40 -2.89 -16.04 18.39
C GLN A 40 -2.21 -16.62 19.64
N ASP A 41 -1.44 -17.70 19.50
CA ASP A 41 -0.73 -18.32 20.62
C ASP A 41 0.28 -17.35 21.25
N GLU A 42 1.01 -16.60 20.43
CA GLU A 42 1.97 -15.59 20.92
C GLU A 42 1.26 -14.43 21.64
N VAL A 43 0.12 -13.97 21.11
CA VAL A 43 -0.70 -12.92 21.75
C VAL A 43 -1.27 -13.42 23.09
N GLU A 44 -1.77 -14.66 23.13
CA GLU A 44 -2.25 -15.29 24.36
C GLU A 44 -1.12 -15.46 25.38
N SER A 45 0.11 -15.77 24.94
CA SER A 45 1.28 -15.86 25.83
C SER A 45 1.70 -14.51 26.42
N LEU A 46 1.51 -13.40 25.68
CA LEU A 46 1.96 -12.07 26.11
C LEU A 46 0.95 -11.33 26.98
N ILE A 47 -0.35 -11.42 26.66
CA ILE A 47 -1.41 -10.67 27.36
C ILE A 47 -2.27 -11.58 28.25
N GLY A 48 -2.34 -12.88 27.93
CA GLY A 48 -3.28 -13.81 28.55
C GLY A 48 -4.66 -13.76 27.89
N ARG A 49 -5.63 -14.46 28.51
CA ARG A 49 -7.05 -14.35 28.16
C ARG A 49 -7.73 -13.42 29.15
N GLY A 50 -8.45 -12.43 28.64
CA GLY A 50 -9.26 -11.54 29.46
C GLY A 50 -10.50 -12.24 30.02
N GLN A 51 -10.97 -11.75 31.16
CA GLN A 51 -12.03 -12.38 31.96
C GLN A 51 -13.45 -11.88 31.61
N GLU A 52 -13.56 -10.81 30.81
CA GLU A 52 -14.83 -10.13 30.57
C GLU A 52 -15.23 -10.16 29.09
N GLN A 53 -16.55 -10.21 28.84
CA GLN A 53 -17.10 -9.93 27.51
C GLN A 53 -17.30 -8.42 27.38
N PRO A 54 -16.46 -7.72 26.60
CA PRO A 54 -16.57 -6.28 26.48
C PRO A 54 -17.88 -5.92 25.80
N THR A 55 -18.70 -5.13 26.47
CA THR A 55 -19.98 -4.64 25.95
C THR A 55 -19.78 -3.54 24.90
N ASN A 56 -18.72 -2.73 25.02
CA ASN A 56 -18.32 -1.74 24.01
C ASN A 56 -16.80 -1.48 24.06
N PRO A 57 -15.97 -2.29 23.39
CA PRO A 57 -14.53 -2.15 23.48
C PRO A 57 -14.03 -0.90 22.71
N ALA A 58 -13.22 -0.07 23.37
CA ALA A 58 -12.63 1.11 22.77
C ALA A 58 -11.23 0.81 22.18
N TYR A 59 -10.81 1.57 21.16
CA TYR A 59 -9.44 1.51 20.66
C TYR A 59 -8.46 2.12 21.65
N THR A 60 -7.34 1.43 21.86
CA THR A 60 -6.19 2.00 22.60
C THR A 60 -5.60 3.21 21.85
N PRO A 61 -4.91 4.14 22.54
CA PRO A 61 -4.25 5.27 21.88
C PRO A 61 -3.29 4.85 20.76
N ARG A 62 -2.55 3.75 20.98
CA ARG A 62 -1.64 3.17 19.97
C ARG A 62 -2.40 2.61 18.77
N ALA A 63 -3.51 1.90 18.98
CA ALA A 63 -4.35 1.41 17.88
C ALA A 63 -4.94 2.57 17.04
N LYS A 64 -5.38 3.65 17.68
CA LYS A 64 -5.79 4.87 16.96
C LYS A 64 -4.63 5.45 16.15
N LYS A 65 -3.43 5.47 16.73
CA LYS A 65 -2.23 5.96 16.03
C LYS A 65 -1.89 5.13 14.80
N VAL A 66 -2.03 3.80 14.87
CA VAL A 66 -1.85 2.90 13.71
C VAL A 66 -2.81 3.27 12.57
N ILE A 67 -4.06 3.59 12.87
CA ILE A 67 -5.06 4.00 11.87
C ILE A 67 -4.70 5.36 11.25
N GLU A 68 -4.21 6.32 12.03
CA GLU A 68 -3.72 7.59 11.47
C GLU A 68 -2.51 7.36 10.55
N LEU A 69 -1.57 6.52 10.98
CA LEU A 69 -0.37 6.21 10.21
C LEU A 69 -0.70 5.46 8.91
N SER A 70 -1.72 4.60 8.91
CA SER A 70 -2.14 3.90 7.69
C SER A 70 -2.72 4.85 6.64
N MET A 71 -3.46 5.88 7.06
CA MET A 71 -3.93 6.94 6.16
C MET A 71 -2.77 7.69 5.52
N ASP A 72 -1.71 7.98 6.29
CA ASP A 72 -0.51 8.62 5.77
C ASP A 72 0.27 7.71 4.81
N GLU A 73 0.38 6.41 5.08
CA GLU A 73 1.03 5.46 4.17
C GLU A 73 0.26 5.32 2.85
N ALA A 74 -1.08 5.29 2.87
CA ALA A 74 -1.89 5.31 1.65
C ALA A 74 -1.64 6.58 0.82
N ARG A 75 -1.63 7.74 1.48
CA ARG A 75 -1.37 9.03 0.81
C ARG A 75 0.03 9.10 0.20
N LYS A 76 1.05 8.56 0.88
CA LYS A 76 2.44 8.51 0.38
C LYS A 76 2.58 7.64 -0.87
N LEU A 77 1.78 6.58 -0.96
CA LEU A 77 1.74 5.68 -2.12
C LEU A 77 0.83 6.20 -3.24
N GLY A 78 0.20 7.37 -3.06
CA GLY A 78 -0.72 7.92 -4.06
C GLY A 78 -2.08 7.22 -4.12
N HIS A 79 -2.37 6.33 -3.17
CA HIS A 79 -3.64 5.62 -3.12
C HIS A 79 -4.74 6.50 -2.54
N THR A 80 -5.88 6.55 -3.23
CA THR A 80 -7.06 7.35 -2.82
C THR A 80 -7.80 6.74 -1.63
N TYR A 81 -7.61 5.44 -1.39
CA TYR A 81 -8.31 4.67 -0.35
C TYR A 81 -7.32 3.88 0.52
N VAL A 82 -7.72 3.63 1.77
CA VAL A 82 -6.93 2.85 2.73
C VAL A 82 -7.34 1.38 2.65
N GLY A 83 -6.47 0.56 2.07
CA GLY A 83 -6.55 -0.91 2.12
C GLY A 83 -5.80 -1.57 3.27
N THR A 84 -5.83 -2.90 3.30
CA THR A 84 -5.26 -3.78 4.35
C THR A 84 -3.75 -3.60 4.51
N GLU A 85 -3.06 -3.44 3.39
CA GLU A 85 -1.63 -3.23 3.26
C GLU A 85 -1.19 -1.95 3.98
N HIS A 86 -1.98 -0.89 3.90
CA HIS A 86 -1.68 0.36 4.58
C HIS A 86 -1.84 0.23 6.09
N ILE A 87 -2.82 -0.55 6.54
CA ILE A 87 -3.01 -0.83 7.97
C ILE A 87 -1.80 -1.59 8.50
N LEU A 88 -1.31 -2.61 7.76
CA LEU A 88 -0.10 -3.33 8.14
C LEU A 88 1.15 -2.43 8.12
N LEU A 89 1.29 -1.56 7.11
CA LEU A 89 2.37 -0.57 7.04
C LEU A 89 2.31 0.44 8.19
N GLY A 90 1.12 0.90 8.57
CA GLY A 90 0.88 1.77 9.72
C GLY A 90 1.27 1.11 11.03
N LEU A 91 0.99 -0.19 11.18
CA LEU A 91 1.36 -1.00 12.33
C LEU A 91 2.89 -1.17 12.43
N ILE A 92 3.54 -1.44 11.30
CA ILE A 92 5.00 -1.51 11.20
C ILE A 92 5.65 -0.16 11.54
N ARG A 93 5.04 0.94 11.09
CA ARG A 93 5.55 2.29 11.30
C ARG A 93 5.37 2.79 12.73
N GLU A 94 4.29 2.41 13.41
CA GLU A 94 4.14 2.66 14.84
C GLU A 94 5.24 1.93 15.62
N GLY A 95 5.59 0.71 15.18
CA GLY A 95 6.83 0.01 15.55
C GLY A 95 6.96 -0.38 17.02
N GLU A 96 5.95 -0.07 17.81
CA GLU A 96 5.89 -0.26 19.24
C GLU A 96 4.61 -1.05 19.60
N GLY A 97 4.33 -1.20 20.89
CA GLY A 97 3.17 -1.97 21.33
C GLY A 97 3.28 -3.48 21.10
N VAL A 98 2.14 -4.17 21.21
CA VAL A 98 2.12 -5.62 21.33
C VAL A 98 2.32 -6.30 19.98
N ALA A 99 1.71 -5.79 18.92
CA ALA A 99 1.86 -6.39 17.59
C ALA A 99 3.31 -6.39 17.09
N ALA A 100 4.07 -5.31 17.32
CA ALA A 100 5.49 -5.27 16.98
C ALA A 100 6.29 -6.31 17.78
N ARG A 101 5.98 -6.49 19.08
CA ARG A 101 6.60 -7.52 19.92
C ARG A 101 6.29 -8.93 19.42
N VAL A 102 5.04 -9.21 19.07
CA VAL A 102 4.60 -10.50 18.52
C VAL A 102 5.40 -10.84 17.25
N LEU A 103 5.51 -9.89 16.31
CA LEU A 103 6.28 -10.10 15.08
C LEU A 103 7.76 -10.37 15.37
N ASN A 104 8.36 -9.61 16.30
CA ASN A 104 9.77 -9.78 16.68
C ASN A 104 10.01 -11.13 17.39
N ASN A 105 9.11 -11.56 18.29
CA ASN A 105 9.21 -12.85 18.98
C ASN A 105 9.09 -14.03 18.02
N LEU A 106 8.29 -13.88 16.97
CA LEU A 106 8.17 -14.84 15.87
C LEU A 106 9.32 -14.75 14.86
N GLY A 107 10.36 -13.97 15.15
CA GLY A 107 11.60 -13.88 14.36
C GLY A 107 11.48 -13.02 13.10
N ILE A 108 10.46 -12.18 12.99
CA ILE A 108 10.22 -11.33 11.82
C ILE A 108 10.55 -9.90 12.16
N SER A 109 11.56 -9.37 11.46
CA SER A 109 11.87 -7.95 11.56
C SER A 109 10.81 -7.11 10.86
N LEU A 110 10.47 -5.97 11.46
CA LEU A 110 9.53 -5.00 10.91
C LEU A 110 9.92 -4.54 9.49
N ASN A 111 11.22 -4.40 9.22
CA ASN A 111 11.75 -4.05 7.90
C ASN A 111 11.45 -5.13 6.86
N LYS A 112 11.60 -6.41 7.22
CA LYS A 112 11.30 -7.54 6.33
C LYS A 112 9.79 -7.60 6.03
N ALA A 113 8.95 -7.37 7.03
CA ALA A 113 7.51 -7.30 6.83
C ALA A 113 7.11 -6.16 5.89
N ARG A 114 7.72 -4.98 6.03
CA ARG A 114 7.50 -3.84 5.13
C ARG A 114 7.90 -4.16 3.69
N GLN A 115 9.07 -4.77 3.49
CA GLN A 115 9.55 -5.16 2.17
C GLN A 115 8.60 -6.16 1.50
N GLN A 116 8.08 -7.14 2.25
CA GLN A 116 7.13 -8.12 1.72
C GLN A 116 5.84 -7.46 1.20
N VAL A 117 5.30 -6.48 1.95
CA VAL A 117 4.09 -5.75 1.53
C VAL A 117 4.37 -4.94 0.26
N LEU A 118 5.48 -4.21 0.20
CA LEU A 118 5.84 -3.40 -0.97
C LEU A 118 6.08 -4.26 -2.22
N GLN A 119 6.65 -5.45 -2.07
CA GLN A 119 6.85 -6.37 -3.18
C GLN A 119 5.51 -6.82 -3.79
N LEU A 120 4.54 -7.17 -2.95
CA LEU A 120 3.20 -7.58 -3.40
C LEU A 120 2.43 -6.41 -4.03
N LEU A 121 2.63 -5.19 -3.52
CA LEU A 121 2.03 -3.98 -4.07
C LEU A 121 2.57 -3.65 -5.47
N GLY A 122 3.90 -3.63 -5.61
CA GLY A 122 4.58 -3.34 -6.87
C GLY A 122 4.22 -4.33 -7.97
N SER A 123 4.05 -5.62 -7.63
CA SER A 123 3.57 -6.63 -8.60
C SER A 123 2.14 -6.37 -9.08
N SER A 124 1.30 -5.70 -8.29
CA SER A 124 -0.08 -5.42 -8.66
C SER A 124 -0.19 -4.20 -9.60
N GLU A 125 0.66 -3.17 -9.41
CA GLU A 125 0.68 -1.98 -10.27
C GLU A 125 1.41 -2.20 -11.61
N VAL A 126 2.44 -3.06 -11.67
CA VAL A 126 3.14 -3.32 -12.95
C VAL A 126 2.32 -4.13 -13.96
N THR A 127 1.20 -4.73 -13.54
CA THR A 127 0.30 -5.46 -14.45
C THR A 127 -0.58 -4.53 -15.29
N SER A 128 -0.70 -3.23 -14.93
CA SER A 128 -1.50 -2.26 -15.68
C SER A 128 -0.70 -1.40 -16.67
N SER A 129 0.63 -1.52 -16.73
CA SER A 129 1.48 -0.55 -17.47
C SER A 129 2.59 -1.13 -18.36
N SER A 130 2.72 -2.45 -18.50
CA SER A 130 3.87 -3.05 -19.20
C SER A 130 3.55 -3.65 -20.58
N SER A 131 3.27 -2.79 -21.57
CA SER A 131 3.45 -3.13 -22.98
C SER A 131 3.79 -1.90 -23.82
N GLY A 132 5.10 -1.62 -23.95
CA GLY A 132 5.61 -0.57 -24.84
C GLY A 132 7.05 -0.18 -24.55
N ALA A 133 8.00 -1.09 -24.79
CA ALA A 133 9.41 -0.72 -24.86
C ALA A 133 9.62 0.28 -26.00
N ASP A 134 10.13 1.48 -25.69
CA ASP A 134 10.45 2.48 -26.71
C ASP A 134 11.86 3.05 -26.49
N ASN A 135 12.61 3.13 -27.58
CA ASN A 135 13.98 3.60 -27.65
C ASN A 135 14.06 5.10 -27.26
N HIS A 136 14.49 5.39 -26.04
CA HIS A 136 14.76 6.77 -25.63
C HIS A 136 16.16 7.20 -26.10
N ALA A 137 16.25 8.34 -26.78
CA ALA A 137 17.50 9.05 -26.94
C ALA A 137 17.79 9.79 -25.62
N ASN A 138 18.94 9.50 -24.99
CA ASN A 138 19.28 10.05 -23.67
C ASN A 138 19.45 11.58 -23.72
N THR A 139 18.42 12.34 -23.35
CA THR A 139 18.46 13.81 -23.19
C THR A 139 18.13 14.24 -21.76
N PRO A 140 19.06 14.06 -20.80
CA PRO A 140 18.79 14.18 -19.36
C PRO A 140 18.35 15.57 -18.89
N THR A 141 18.66 16.64 -19.63
CA THR A 141 18.22 18.00 -19.30
C THR A 141 16.77 18.26 -19.70
N LEU A 142 16.31 17.66 -20.80
CA LEU A 142 14.92 17.81 -21.27
C LEU A 142 13.96 16.98 -20.41
N ASP A 143 14.37 15.78 -20.01
CA ASP A 143 13.52 14.86 -19.23
C ASP A 143 13.22 15.41 -17.82
N SER A 144 14.12 16.23 -17.26
CA SER A 144 13.91 16.84 -15.93
C SER A 144 12.97 18.06 -15.95
N LEU A 145 12.83 18.74 -17.09
CA LEU A 145 12.08 20.00 -17.18
C LEU A 145 10.82 19.92 -18.04
N ALA A 146 10.75 18.97 -18.97
CA ALA A 146 9.66 18.81 -19.92
C ALA A 146 8.86 17.55 -19.62
N ARG A 147 7.59 17.56 -20.01
CA ARG A 147 6.69 16.41 -19.90
C ARG A 147 6.43 15.87 -21.30
N ASP A 148 6.67 14.58 -21.51
CA ASP A 148 6.45 13.95 -22.82
C ASP A 148 4.95 13.66 -23.03
N LEU A 149 4.31 14.45 -23.89
CA LEU A 149 2.90 14.29 -24.25
C LEU A 149 2.64 13.01 -25.05
N THR A 150 3.64 12.48 -25.76
CA THR A 150 3.51 11.26 -26.57
C THR A 150 3.35 10.04 -25.69
N ALA A 151 4.15 9.95 -24.62
CA ALA A 151 4.07 8.89 -23.62
C ALA A 151 2.71 8.90 -22.91
N ILE A 152 2.29 10.07 -22.41
CA ILE A 152 1.01 10.25 -21.70
C ILE A 152 -0.18 9.89 -22.60
N ALA A 153 -0.12 10.23 -23.89
CA ALA A 153 -1.16 9.88 -24.86
C ALA A 153 -1.24 8.36 -25.09
N ARG A 154 -0.11 7.65 -25.16
CA ARG A 154 -0.10 6.18 -25.33
C ARG A 154 -0.63 5.45 -24.11
N GLU A 155 -0.35 5.97 -22.92
CA GLU A 155 -0.88 5.47 -21.66
C GLU A 155 -2.38 5.76 -21.49
N GLY A 156 -3.01 6.51 -22.41
CA GLY A 156 -4.44 6.85 -22.35
C GLY A 156 -4.80 7.88 -21.28
N ASN A 157 -3.80 8.47 -20.62
CA ASN A 157 -3.95 9.45 -19.55
C ASN A 157 -4.11 10.89 -20.06
N LEU A 158 -4.14 11.11 -21.38
CA LEU A 158 -4.29 12.43 -21.98
C LEU A 158 -5.78 12.74 -22.25
N ASP A 159 -6.29 13.82 -21.66
CA ASP A 159 -7.67 14.25 -21.90
C ASP A 159 -7.87 14.71 -23.36
N PRO A 160 -9.02 14.37 -23.98
CA PRO A 160 -9.31 14.78 -25.35
C PRO A 160 -9.54 16.30 -25.42
N VAL A 161 -8.89 16.96 -26.39
CA VAL A 161 -9.10 18.38 -26.63
C VAL A 161 -10.32 18.57 -27.54
N ILE A 162 -11.45 18.92 -26.94
CA ILE A 162 -12.72 19.10 -27.65
C ILE A 162 -12.72 20.44 -28.43
N GLY A 163 -13.15 20.39 -29.70
CA GLY A 163 -13.45 21.59 -30.49
C GLY A 163 -12.29 22.24 -31.24
N ARG A 164 -11.06 21.70 -31.16
CA ARG A 164 -9.86 22.24 -31.83
C ARG A 164 -9.37 21.43 -33.03
N SER A 165 -10.26 20.69 -33.70
CA SER A 165 -9.89 19.79 -34.80
C SER A 165 -9.24 20.52 -35.98
N LYS A 166 -9.75 21.70 -36.35
CA LYS A 166 -9.23 22.49 -37.48
C LYS A 166 -7.83 23.05 -37.21
N GLU A 167 -7.57 23.47 -35.98
CA GLU A 167 -6.27 23.98 -35.55
C GLU A 167 -5.22 22.88 -35.50
N ILE A 168 -5.57 21.72 -34.94
CA ILE A 168 -4.68 20.55 -34.89
C ILE A 168 -4.30 20.12 -36.32
N GLU A 169 -5.26 20.05 -37.23
CA GLU A 169 -5.02 19.71 -38.62
C GLU A 169 -4.07 20.72 -39.30
N ARG A 170 -4.28 22.02 -39.07
CA ARG A 170 -3.39 23.07 -39.60
C ARG A 170 -1.96 22.94 -39.05
N VAL A 171 -1.79 22.63 -37.77
CA VAL A 171 -0.48 22.43 -37.15
C VAL A 171 0.24 21.24 -37.78
N ILE A 172 -0.46 20.12 -38.00
CA ILE A 172 0.11 18.95 -38.68
C ILE A 172 0.57 19.31 -40.09
N GLN A 173 -0.24 20.05 -40.85
CA GLN A 173 0.11 20.49 -42.20
C GLN A 173 1.34 21.41 -42.23
N VAL A 174 1.56 22.22 -41.20
CA VAL A 174 2.74 23.10 -41.09
C VAL A 174 3.98 22.29 -40.71
N LEU A 175 3.87 21.43 -39.69
CA LEU A 175 4.99 20.63 -39.16
C LEU A 175 5.45 19.53 -40.12
N SER A 176 4.55 18.99 -40.94
CA SER A 176 4.87 17.94 -41.93
C SER A 176 5.57 18.49 -43.18
N ARG A 177 5.74 19.81 -43.32
CA ARG A 177 6.48 20.37 -44.46
C ARG A 177 7.96 20.08 -44.28
N ARG A 178 8.54 19.38 -45.25
CA ARG A 178 9.99 19.19 -45.33
C ARG A 178 10.62 20.55 -45.62
N THR A 179 11.31 21.13 -44.65
CA THR A 179 12.26 22.21 -44.90
C THR A 179 13.34 21.67 -45.84
N LYS A 180 13.56 22.38 -46.95
CA LYS A 180 14.68 22.13 -47.87
C LYS A 180 15.95 22.74 -47.29
#